data_AF-A0A965LUS1-F1
#
_entry.id   AF-A0A965LUS1-F1
#
_cell.length_a   1.000
_cell.length_b   1.000
_cell.length_c   1.000
_cell.angle_alpha   90.00
_cell.angle_beta   90.00
_cell.angle_gamma   90.00
#
_symmetry.space_group_name_H-M   'P 1'
#
loop_
_entity.id
_entity.type
_entity.pdbx_description
1 polymer ?
#
loop_
_entity_poly.entity_id
_entity_poly.type
_entity_poly.pdbx_seq_one_letter_code
_entity_poly.pdbx_strand_id
1 'polypeptide(L)'
;MWVFNVKKAVFAVVNAGRYKEYELEFDDFEFAAILDRVTKFKRLVETGEAPDWDGSESTFETVRLLSPEIEDTREELGQLGIELWNANEAVKKAETHLTEMKSRTIAALNGAKYGVVEDTVVCVLSQRGAGKPFLTIKENK
;
A
#
# COMPACT_ATOMS: atom_id res chain seq x y z
N MET A 1 -21.82 -17.52 6.38
CA MET A 1 -22.18 -18.84 5.82
C MET A 1 -21.76 -19.98 6.76
N TRP A 2 -20.49 -20.03 7.21
CA TRP A 2 -20.02 -21.03 8.19
C TRP A 2 -20.80 -21.07 9.52
N VAL A 3 -21.01 -19.92 10.18
CA VAL A 3 -21.70 -19.84 11.48
C VAL A 3 -23.13 -20.42 11.44
N PHE A 4 -23.85 -20.18 10.36
CA PHE A 4 -25.23 -20.66 10.16
C PHE A 4 -25.30 -22.00 9.43
N ASN A 5 -24.16 -22.61 9.13
CA ASN A 5 -24.06 -23.86 8.36
C ASN A 5 -24.81 -23.84 7.02
N VAL A 6 -24.70 -22.74 6.28
CA VAL A 6 -25.32 -22.57 4.95
C VAL A 6 -24.27 -22.63 3.85
N LYS A 7 -24.61 -23.26 2.72
CA LYS A 7 -23.70 -23.45 1.57
C LYS A 7 -23.94 -22.51 0.40
N LYS A 8 -25.08 -21.81 0.37
CA LYS A 8 -25.39 -20.76 -0.63
C LYS A 8 -26.02 -19.55 0.05
N ALA A 9 -25.74 -18.37 -0.47
CA ALA A 9 -26.31 -17.11 -0.02
C ALA A 9 -26.57 -16.20 -1.22
N VAL A 10 -27.56 -15.31 -1.11
CA VAL A 10 -27.81 -14.27 -2.10
C VAL A 10 -27.41 -12.93 -1.48
N PHE A 11 -26.46 -12.25 -2.12
CA PHE A 11 -26.06 -10.90 -1.77
C PHE A 11 -26.80 -9.91 -2.68
N ALA A 12 -27.80 -9.24 -2.11
CA ALA A 12 -28.60 -8.25 -2.81
C ALA A 12 -28.09 -6.83 -2.54
N VAL A 13 -27.92 -6.04 -3.60
CA VAL A 13 -27.47 -4.65 -3.53
C VAL A 13 -28.43 -3.75 -4.28
N VAL A 14 -28.79 -2.63 -3.63
CA VAL A 14 -29.45 -1.50 -4.30
C VAL A 14 -28.44 -0.37 -4.42
N ASN A 15 -28.13 0.02 -5.65
CA ASN A 15 -27.27 1.18 -5.92
C ASN A 15 -27.94 2.08 -6.96
N ALA A 16 -28.06 3.38 -6.65
CA ALA A 16 -28.70 4.38 -7.51
C ALA A 16 -30.09 3.97 -8.04
N GLY A 17 -30.91 3.34 -7.18
CA GLY A 17 -32.26 2.89 -7.52
C GLY A 17 -32.31 1.62 -8.38
N ARG A 18 -31.18 0.96 -8.64
CA ARG A 18 -31.11 -0.32 -9.35
C ARG A 18 -30.85 -1.46 -8.38
N TYR A 19 -31.71 -2.46 -8.43
CA TYR A 19 -31.59 -3.70 -7.67
C TYR A 19 -30.76 -4.72 -8.45
N LYS A 20 -29.84 -5.39 -7.76
CA LYS A 20 -29.09 -6.52 -8.31
C LYS A 20 -28.79 -7.54 -7.24
N GLU A 21 -28.87 -8.81 -7.61
CA GLU A 21 -28.51 -9.94 -6.77
C GLU A 21 -27.25 -10.61 -7.29
N TYR A 22 -26.48 -11.16 -6.36
CA TYR A 22 -25.31 -11.97 -6.63
C TYR A 22 -25.43 -13.26 -5.81
N GLU A 23 -25.35 -14.40 -6.49
CA GLU A 23 -25.27 -15.70 -5.82
C GLU A 23 -23.84 -15.92 -5.31
N LEU A 24 -23.74 -16.32 -4.05
CA LEU A 24 -22.48 -16.66 -3.38
C LEU A 24 -22.55 -18.13 -2.97
N GLU A 25 -21.57 -18.90 -3.43
CA GLU A 25 -21.36 -20.27 -3.00
C GLU A 25 -20.29 -20.31 -1.92
N PHE A 26 -20.45 -21.20 -0.95
CA PHE A 26 -19.46 -21.38 0.09
C PHE A 26 -18.25 -22.14 -0.44
N ASP A 27 -17.10 -21.48 -0.47
CA ASP A 27 -15.81 -22.10 -0.79
C ASP A 27 -15.12 -22.58 0.49
N ASP A 28 -15.00 -23.90 0.63
CA ASP A 28 -14.35 -24.53 1.79
C ASP A 28 -12.84 -24.23 1.85
N PHE A 29 -12.16 -24.03 0.72
CA PHE A 29 -10.74 -23.68 0.65
C PHE A 29 -10.50 -22.22 1.04
N GLU A 30 -11.28 -21.30 0.49
CA GLU A 30 -11.22 -19.87 0.86
C GLU A 30 -11.51 -19.70 2.35
N PHE A 31 -12.54 -20.39 2.86
CA PHE A 31 -12.87 -20.35 4.27
C PHE A 31 -11.76 -20.92 5.16
N ALA A 32 -11.09 -22.00 4.75
CA ALA A 32 -9.97 -22.56 5.49
C ALA A 32 -8.81 -21.55 5.62
N ALA A 33 -8.52 -20.80 4.54
CA ALA A 33 -7.51 -19.75 4.58
C ALA A 33 -7.91 -18.59 5.51
N ILE A 34 -9.18 -18.16 5.49
CA ILE A 34 -9.69 -17.14 6.41
C ILE A 34 -9.58 -17.63 7.86
N LEU A 35 -9.99 -18.87 8.14
CA LEU A 35 -9.97 -19.44 9.48
C LEU A 35 -8.55 -19.55 10.04
N ASP A 36 -7.57 -19.93 9.22
CA ASP A 36 -6.15 -19.95 9.61
C ASP A 36 -5.68 -18.55 10.06
N ARG A 37 -5.99 -17.51 9.27
CA ARG A 37 -5.59 -16.13 9.59
C ARG A 37 -6.28 -15.60 10.84
N VAL A 38 -7.58 -15.84 10.99
CA VAL A 38 -8.34 -15.42 12.19
C VAL A 38 -7.84 -16.15 13.44
N THR A 39 -7.52 -17.44 13.33
CA THR A 39 -6.96 -18.22 14.45
C THR A 39 -5.60 -17.67 14.87
N LYS A 40 -4.72 -17.36 13.91
CA LYS A 40 -3.42 -16.73 14.18
C LYS A 40 -3.58 -15.38 14.87
N PHE A 41 -4.46 -14.53 14.36
CA PHE A 41 -4.77 -13.23 14.97
C PHE A 41 -5.29 -13.40 16.41
N LYS A 42 -6.27 -14.28 16.61
CA LYS A 42 -6.83 -14.57 17.93
C LYS A 42 -5.76 -15.00 18.93
N ARG A 43 -4.84 -15.87 18.52
CA ARG A 43 -3.72 -16.31 19.35
C ARG A 43 -2.88 -15.11 19.83
N LEU A 44 -2.47 -14.23 18.92
CA LEU A 44 -1.65 -13.06 19.26
C LEU A 44 -2.36 -12.13 20.27
N VAL A 45 -3.67 -11.94 20.11
CA VAL A 45 -4.50 -11.15 21.03
C VAL A 45 -4.58 -11.81 22.41
N GLU A 46 -4.81 -13.13 22.47
CA GLU A 46 -4.91 -13.87 23.74
C GLU A 46 -3.57 -13.95 24.49
N THR A 47 -2.46 -14.06 23.77
CA THR A 47 -1.12 -14.15 24.36
C THR A 47 -0.49 -12.78 24.63
N GLY A 48 -1.05 -11.70 24.08
CA GLY A 48 -0.44 -10.37 24.12
C GLY A 48 0.88 -10.28 23.34
N GLU A 49 1.10 -11.19 22.40
CA GLU A 49 2.29 -11.19 21.54
C GLU A 49 2.10 -10.18 20.40
N ALA A 50 3.10 -9.32 20.19
CA ALA A 50 3.10 -8.43 19.03
C ALA A 50 3.18 -9.26 17.73
N PRO A 51 2.45 -8.86 16.67
CA PRO A 51 2.61 -9.46 15.35
C PRO A 51 3.98 -9.12 14.77
N ASP A 52 4.37 -9.87 13.74
CA ASP A 52 5.62 -9.65 13.01
C ASP A 52 5.57 -8.35 12.18
N TRP A 53 6.74 -7.82 11.81
CA TRP A 53 6.85 -6.58 11.07
C TRP A 53 6.48 -6.77 9.59
N ASP A 54 5.40 -6.13 9.14
CA ASP A 54 4.81 -6.31 7.81
C ASP A 54 5.13 -5.18 6.82
N GLY A 55 5.87 -4.16 7.25
CA GLY A 55 6.18 -2.98 6.46
C GLY A 55 4.99 -2.03 6.24
N SER A 56 3.88 -2.22 6.96
CA SER A 56 2.72 -1.32 6.86
C SER A 56 2.92 -0.05 7.70
N GLU A 57 2.30 1.04 7.23
CA GLU A 57 2.30 2.33 7.95
C GLU A 57 1.61 2.20 9.32
N SER A 58 0.55 1.39 9.41
CA SER A 58 -0.17 1.16 10.67
C SER A 58 0.71 0.53 11.74
N THR A 59 1.53 -0.46 11.34
CA THR A 59 2.48 -1.10 12.26
C THR A 59 3.53 -0.09 12.73
N PHE A 60 4.08 0.72 11.83
CA PHE A 60 5.06 1.76 12.17
C PHE A 60 4.51 2.80 13.15
N GLU A 61 3.33 3.36 12.88
CA GLU A 61 2.72 4.36 13.76
C GLU A 61 2.34 3.76 15.12
N THR A 62 1.92 2.49 15.16
CA THR A 62 1.63 1.80 16.44
C THR A 62 2.89 1.69 17.30
N VAL A 63 4.03 1.30 16.72
CA VAL A 63 5.31 1.23 17.46
C VAL A 63 5.71 2.61 17.97
N ARG A 64 5.55 3.64 17.15
CA ARG A 64 5.87 5.01 17.54
C ARG A 64 5.02 5.50 18.71
N LEU A 65 3.75 5.12 18.76
CA LEU A 65 2.84 5.45 19.86
C LEU A 65 3.16 4.67 21.15
N LEU A 66 3.59 3.42 21.02
CA LEU A 66 3.95 2.55 22.15
C LEU A 66 5.38 2.76 22.65
N SER A 67 6.22 3.45 21.86
CA SER A 67 7.61 3.73 22.20
C SER A 67 7.69 4.58 23.48
N PRO A 68 8.63 4.27 24.39
CA PRO A 68 8.89 5.13 25.54
C PRO A 68 9.44 6.51 25.11
N GLU A 69 9.54 7.42 26.07
CA GLU A 69 10.22 8.71 25.87
C GLU A 69 11.70 8.51 25.50
N ILE A 70 12.25 9.50 24.79
CA ILE A 70 13.61 9.43 24.25
C ILE A 70 14.60 9.75 25.37
N GLU A 71 15.55 8.85 25.59
CA GLU A 71 16.71 9.05 26.46
C GLU A 71 17.99 9.23 25.62
N ASP A 72 18.96 10.00 26.14
CA ASP A 72 20.26 10.21 25.49
C ASP A 72 21.22 9.03 25.77
N THR A 73 20.82 7.85 25.29
CA THR A 73 21.59 6.62 25.38
C THR A 73 22.03 6.15 24.00
N ARG A 74 23.03 5.27 23.96
CA ARG A 74 23.53 4.68 22.71
C ARG A 74 23.36 3.17 22.77
N GLU A 75 22.68 2.65 21.78
CA GLU A 75 22.45 1.21 21.61
C GLU A 75 23.13 0.74 20.31
N GLU A 76 23.75 -0.44 20.36
CA GLU A 76 24.36 -1.07 19.19
C GLU A 76 23.31 -1.88 18.42
N LEU A 77 23.05 -1.50 17.17
CA LEU A 77 22.00 -2.11 16.35
C LEU A 77 22.50 -3.32 15.53
N GLY A 78 23.82 -3.49 15.38
CA GLY A 78 24.41 -4.61 14.66
C GLY A 78 23.84 -4.77 13.23
N GLN A 79 23.38 -5.98 12.92
CA GLN A 79 22.84 -6.32 11.60
C GLN A 79 21.62 -5.46 11.21
N LEU A 80 20.74 -5.14 12.17
CA LEU A 80 19.56 -4.32 11.92
C LEU A 80 19.96 -2.92 11.45
N GLY A 81 21.02 -2.34 12.04
CA GLY A 81 21.54 -1.04 11.63
C GLY A 81 22.06 -1.04 10.18
N ILE A 82 22.75 -2.12 9.78
CA ILE A 82 23.24 -2.29 8.41
C ILE A 82 22.07 -2.40 7.42
N GLU A 83 21.05 -3.19 7.75
CA GLU A 83 19.87 -3.37 6.90
C GLU A 83 19.07 -2.08 6.74
N LEU A 84 18.87 -1.34 7.84
CA LEU A 84 18.23 -0.02 7.81
C LEU A 84 18.99 0.95 6.90
N TRP A 85 20.32 0.98 7.01
CA TRP A 85 21.15 1.82 6.16
C TRP A 85 21.01 1.45 4.68
N ASN A 86 21.10 0.16 4.37
CA ASN A 86 20.97 -0.34 3.00
C ASN A 86 19.59 -0.04 2.40
N ALA A 87 18.52 -0.20 3.16
CA ALA A 87 17.16 0.13 2.74
C ALA A 87 17.04 1.63 2.42
N ASN A 88 17.59 2.51 3.27
CA ASN A 88 17.61 3.94 3.03
C ASN A 88 18.44 4.33 1.79
N GLU A 89 19.59 3.69 1.58
CA GLU A 89 20.41 3.93 0.39
C GLU A 89 19.68 3.51 -0.90
N ALA A 90 18.95 2.39 -0.88
CA ALA A 90 18.14 1.94 -2.00
C ALA A 90 17.04 2.95 -2.35
N VAL A 91 16.35 3.51 -1.35
CA VAL A 91 15.34 4.57 -1.55
C VAL A 91 15.98 5.80 -2.18
N LYS A 92 17.10 6.30 -1.63
CA LYS A 92 17.80 7.47 -2.18
C LYS A 92 18.24 7.28 -3.63
N LYS A 93 18.74 6.10 -3.98
CA LYS A 93 19.12 5.76 -5.36
C LYS A 93 17.90 5.76 -6.28
N ALA A 94 16.80 5.14 -5.86
CA ALA A 94 15.55 5.13 -6.60
C ALA A 94 14.96 6.54 -6.80
N GLU A 95 14.99 7.39 -5.77
CA GLU A 95 14.53 8.77 -5.83
C GLU A 95 15.38 9.63 -6.78
N THR A 96 16.71 9.45 -6.73
CA THR A 96 17.63 10.14 -7.64
C THR A 96 17.34 9.76 -9.08
N HIS A 97 17.19 8.47 -9.35
CA HIS A 97 16.85 7.97 -10.68
C HIS A 97 15.45 8.43 -11.13
N LEU A 98 14.45 8.40 -10.26
CA LEU A 98 13.11 8.90 -10.55
C LEU A 98 13.15 10.40 -10.90
N THR A 99 13.94 11.18 -10.16
CA THR A 99 14.11 12.62 -10.41
C THR A 99 14.77 12.85 -11.78
N GLU A 100 15.81 12.09 -12.11
CA GLU A 100 16.45 12.12 -13.42
C GLU A 100 15.45 11.81 -14.54
N MET A 101 14.66 10.74 -14.40
CA MET A 101 13.66 10.35 -15.39
C MET A 101 12.54 11.39 -15.53
N LYS A 102 12.10 12.00 -14.43
CA LYS A 102 11.13 13.11 -14.46
C LYS A 102 11.69 14.29 -15.25
N SER A 103 12.94 14.68 -15.02
CA SER A 103 13.60 15.76 -15.77
C SER A 103 13.71 15.44 -17.27
N ARG A 104 14.16 14.24 -17.64
CA ARG A 104 14.22 13.80 -19.04
C ARG A 104 12.83 13.80 -19.69
N THR A 105 11.81 13.34 -18.97
CA THR A 105 10.41 13.30 -19.47
C THR A 105 9.86 14.70 -19.69
N ILE A 106 10.06 15.64 -18.75
CA ILE A 106 9.62 17.04 -18.92
C ILE A 106 10.28 17.68 -20.15
N ALA A 107 11.58 17.43 -20.36
CA ALA A 107 12.29 17.92 -21.53
C ALA A 107 11.76 17.29 -22.84
N ALA A 108 11.53 15.98 -22.85
CA ALA A 108 11.02 15.25 -24.02
C ALA A 108 9.59 15.65 -24.41
N LEU A 109 8.74 16.00 -23.44
CA LEU A 109 7.38 16.46 -23.70
C LEU A 109 7.32 17.79 -24.46
N ASN A 110 8.36 18.63 -24.37
CA ASN A 110 8.47 19.89 -25.11
C ASN A 110 7.20 20.76 -25.08
N GLY A 111 6.56 20.87 -23.91
CA GLY A 111 5.31 21.64 -23.73
C GLY A 111 4.01 20.87 -23.99
N ALA A 112 4.08 19.59 -24.39
CA ALA A 112 2.91 18.72 -24.48
C ALA A 112 2.34 18.43 -23.07
N LYS A 113 1.02 18.47 -22.97
CA LYS A 113 0.29 18.24 -21.71
C LYS A 113 0.26 16.76 -21.29
N TYR A 114 0.35 15.83 -22.24
CA TYR A 114 0.18 14.40 -22.00
C TYR A 114 1.37 13.63 -22.59
N GLY A 115 1.95 12.73 -21.79
CA GLY A 115 2.89 11.72 -22.26
C GLY A 115 2.18 10.38 -22.41
N VAL A 116 2.36 9.75 -23.57
CA VAL A 116 1.71 8.48 -23.93
C VAL A 116 2.75 7.41 -24.24
N VAL A 117 2.43 6.17 -23.86
CA VAL A 117 3.13 4.94 -24.27
C VAL A 117 2.05 4.00 -24.79
N GLU A 118 2.17 3.54 -26.04
CA GLU A 118 1.17 2.66 -26.69
C GLU A 118 -0.28 3.17 -26.51
N ASP A 119 -0.51 4.45 -26.85
CA ASP A 119 -1.78 5.18 -26.73
C ASP A 119 -2.36 5.33 -25.30
N THR A 120 -1.64 4.86 -24.29
CA THR A 120 -2.03 5.00 -22.88
C THR A 120 -1.32 6.19 -22.24
N VAL A 121 -2.08 7.10 -21.60
CA VAL A 121 -1.53 8.29 -20.92
C VAL A 121 -0.83 7.88 -19.64
N VAL A 122 0.50 7.93 -19.63
CA VAL A 122 1.34 7.54 -18.49
C VAL A 122 1.72 8.73 -17.59
N CYS A 123 1.76 9.94 -18.14
CA CYS A 123 2.10 11.14 -17.37
C CYS A 123 1.39 12.39 -17.89
N VAL A 124 1.18 13.35 -17.01
CA VAL A 124 0.53 14.62 -17.29
C VAL A 124 1.41 15.76 -16.81
N LEU A 125 1.68 16.70 -17.70
CA LEU A 125 2.29 17.98 -17.37
C LEU A 125 1.17 18.93 -16.94
N SER A 126 1.29 19.52 -15.76
CA SER A 126 0.31 20.48 -15.23
C SER A 126 0.99 21.75 -14.75
N GLN A 127 0.33 22.90 -14.93
CA GLN A 127 0.81 24.19 -14.45
C GLN A 127 -0.33 24.92 -13.78
N ARG A 128 -0.10 25.46 -12.57
CA ARG A 128 -1.07 26.33 -11.88
C ARG A 128 -0.69 27.79 -12.11
N GLY A 129 -1.56 28.54 -12.79
CA GLY A 129 -1.32 29.96 -13.10
C GLY A 129 -0.01 30.20 -13.86
N ALA A 130 0.78 31.19 -13.44
CA ALA A 130 2.10 31.51 -14.01
C ALA A 130 3.26 30.68 -13.40
N GLY A 131 2.98 29.56 -12.71
CA GLY A 131 3.99 28.73 -12.05
C GLY A 131 4.84 27.87 -13.01
N LYS A 132 5.84 27.16 -12.47
CA LYS A 132 6.63 26.18 -13.24
C LYS A 132 5.81 24.89 -13.47
N PRO A 133 5.98 24.20 -14.60
CA PRO A 133 5.27 22.96 -14.89
C PRO A 133 5.67 21.83 -13.92
N PHE A 134 4.69 21.04 -13.49
CA PHE A 134 4.83 19.88 -12.62
C PHE A 134 4.40 18.60 -13.35
N LEU A 135 5.23 17.56 -13.28
CA LEU A 135 4.94 16.26 -13.89
C LEU A 135 4.26 15.34 -12.88
N THR A 136 3.04 14.94 -13.19
CA THR A 136 2.28 13.94 -12.44
C THR A 136 2.29 12.63 -13.21
N ILE A 137 2.79 11.56 -12.59
CA ILE A 137 2.73 10.21 -13.15
C ILE A 137 1.34 9.65 -12.84
N LYS A 138 0.68 9.07 -13.83
CA LYS A 138 -0.57 8.34 -13.60
C LYS A 138 -0.24 6.92 -13.21
N GLU A 139 -0.66 6.52 -12.01
CA GLU A 139 -0.74 5.12 -11.65
C GLU A 139 -1.92 4.53 -12.43
N ASN A 140 -1.63 3.78 -13.49
CA ASN A 140 -2.64 2.91 -14.08
C ASN A 140 -2.89 1.79 -13.06
N LYS A 141 -4.02 1.89 -12.35
CA LYS A 141 -4.64 0.72 -11.73
C LYS A 141 -5.34 -0.11 -12.80
#